data_AF-S8AXP3-F1
#
_entry.id   AF-S8AXP3-F1
#
_cell.length_a   1.000
_cell.length_b   1.000
_cell.length_c   1.000
_cell.angle_alpha   90.00
_cell.angle_beta   90.00
_cell.angle_gamma   90.00
#
_symmetry.space_group_name_H-M   'P 1'
#
loop_
_entity.id
_entity.type
_entity.pdbx_description
1 polymer ?
#
loop_
_entity_poly.entity_id
_entity_poly.type
_entity_poly.pdbx_seq_one_letter_code
_entity_poly.pdbx_strand_id
1 'polypeptide(L)'
;MNGVSLGRLPLVFAADGQRFTVEGATVRAIFTPSHAIDHMCFLLDEENALFTGDNVLGHGFAVVPDLAAYMASLEHMVAQDCTTGYPAHGAVIENLLAKMQT
;
A
#
# COMPACT_ATOMS: atom_id res chain seq x y z
N MET A 1 5.07 2.97 -40.14
CA MET A 1 4.32 2.76 -38.89
C MET A 1 4.80 3.83 -37.92
N ASN A 2 4.00 4.87 -37.72
CA ASN A 2 4.41 6.04 -36.94
C ASN A 2 4.42 5.65 -35.46
N GLY A 3 5.61 5.63 -34.85
CA GLY A 3 5.77 5.41 -33.43
C GLY A 3 5.08 6.52 -32.65
N VAL A 4 4.13 6.14 -31.79
CA VAL A 4 3.53 7.07 -30.83
C VAL A 4 4.62 7.40 -29.81
N SER A 5 5.19 8.60 -29.90
CA SER A 5 5.93 9.19 -28.79
C SER A 5 4.92 9.45 -27.67
N LEU A 6 4.84 8.53 -26.72
CA LEU A 6 4.22 8.81 -25.42
C LEU A 6 5.09 9.90 -24.79
N GLY A 7 4.72 11.16 -24.98
CA GLY A 7 5.36 12.29 -24.32
C GLY A 7 5.45 11.98 -22.83
N ARG A 8 6.62 12.23 -22.22
CA ARG A 8 6.86 11.94 -20.81
C ARG A 8 5.89 12.81 -19.99
N LEU A 9 4.77 12.21 -19.56
CA LEU A 9 3.83 12.89 -18.67
C LEU A 9 4.58 13.24 -17.37
N PRO A 10 4.40 14.45 -16.83
CA PRO A 10 5.04 14.81 -15.58
C PRO A 10 4.53 13.87 -14.47
N LEU A 11 5.46 13.33 -13.69
CA LEU A 11 5.11 12.58 -12.48
C LEU A 11 4.64 13.58 -11.43
N VAL A 12 3.46 13.31 -10.86
CA VAL A 12 2.95 14.01 -9.67
C VAL A 12 3.12 13.04 -8.50
N PHE A 13 3.96 13.41 -7.54
CA PHE A 13 4.22 12.58 -6.37
C PHE A 13 3.07 12.69 -5.37
N ALA A 14 2.66 11.55 -4.82
CA ALA A 14 1.72 11.52 -3.70
C ALA A 14 2.44 11.88 -2.40
N ALA A 15 1.80 12.69 -1.56
CA ALA A 15 2.25 12.93 -0.19
C ALA A 15 1.59 11.95 0.79
N ASP A 16 2.26 11.66 1.90
CA ASP A 16 1.63 10.93 3.01
C ASP A 16 0.36 11.64 3.49
N GLY A 17 -0.71 10.86 3.74
CA GLY A 17 -2.02 11.36 4.11
C GLY A 17 -2.82 12.03 2.97
N GLN A 18 -2.26 12.16 1.77
CA GLN A 18 -2.99 12.72 0.63
C GLN A 18 -4.19 11.84 0.29
N ARG A 19 -5.34 12.48 0.04
CA ARG A 19 -6.56 11.82 -0.41
C ARG A 19 -6.75 11.95 -1.91
N PHE A 20 -7.19 10.86 -2.52
CA PHE A 20 -7.62 10.78 -3.91
C PHE A 20 -9.05 10.27 -3.94
N THR A 21 -9.94 10.97 -4.64
CA THR A 21 -11.37 10.66 -4.63
C THR A 21 -11.88 10.55 -6.07
N VAL A 22 -12.71 9.53 -6.28
CA VAL A 22 -13.51 9.33 -7.49
C VAL A 22 -14.96 9.05 -7.07
N GLU A 23 -15.86 8.89 -8.02
CA GLU A 23 -17.22 8.45 -7.71
C GLU A 23 -17.20 7.05 -7.06
N GLY A 24 -17.65 6.98 -5.80
CA GLY A 24 -17.78 5.73 -5.05
C GLY A 24 -16.52 5.22 -4.36
N ALA A 25 -15.40 5.95 -4.41
CA ALA A 25 -14.18 5.55 -3.70
C ALA A 25 -13.29 6.74 -3.30
N THR A 26 -12.75 6.65 -2.09
CA THR A 26 -11.76 7.56 -1.53
C THR A 26 -10.59 6.76 -1.00
N VAL A 27 -9.40 7.03 -1.52
CA VAL A 27 -8.17 6.44 -1.00
C VAL A 27 -7.29 7.48 -0.32
N ARG A 28 -6.73 7.11 0.82
CA ARG A 28 -5.72 7.90 1.54
C ARG A 28 -4.36 7.23 1.43
N ALA A 29 -3.38 7.96 0.93
CA ALA A 29 -2.00 7.52 0.85
C ALA A 29 -1.40 7.37 2.26
N ILE A 30 -0.70 6.27 2.50
CA ILE A 30 -0.02 5.95 3.76
C ILE A 30 1.39 5.53 3.42
N PHE A 31 2.36 6.38 3.74
CA PHE A 31 3.76 6.14 3.41
C PHE A 31 4.33 5.01 4.28
N THR A 32 4.84 3.97 3.62
CA THR A 32 5.26 2.72 4.26
C THR A 32 6.55 2.19 3.62
N PRO A 33 7.67 2.94 3.71
CA PRO A 33 8.93 2.56 3.09
C PRO A 33 9.45 1.22 3.61
N SER A 34 9.76 0.29 2.72
CA SER A 34 10.53 -0.92 3.02
C SER A 34 10.94 -1.69 1.75
N HIS A 35 10.06 -2.53 1.19
CA HIS A 35 10.26 -3.31 -0.03
C HIS A 35 10.80 -2.44 -1.17
N ALA A 36 10.28 -1.21 -1.25
CA ALA A 36 10.87 -0.10 -1.98
C ALA A 36 10.98 1.13 -1.06
N ILE A 37 11.93 2.01 -1.36
CA ILE A 37 12.16 3.27 -0.60
C ILE A 37 10.99 4.24 -0.68
N ASP A 38 10.18 4.12 -1.73
CA ASP A 38 9.01 4.95 -2.04
C ASP A 38 7.69 4.16 -1.93
N HIS A 39 7.71 3.02 -1.23
CA HIS A 39 6.53 2.18 -1.05
C HIS A 39 5.40 2.93 -0.31
N MET A 40 4.18 2.77 -0.81
CA MET A 40 2.97 3.44 -0.35
C MET A 40 1.84 2.42 -0.23
N CYS A 41 1.17 2.39 0.92
CA CYS A 41 -0.12 1.74 1.08
C CYS A 41 -1.25 2.73 0.83
N PHE A 42 -2.46 2.22 0.57
CA PHE A 42 -3.64 3.07 0.41
C PHE A 42 -4.80 2.54 1.24
N LEU A 43 -5.33 3.36 2.13
CA LEU A 43 -6.58 3.07 2.83
C LEU A 43 -7.76 3.40 1.92
N LEU A 44 -8.63 2.44 1.66
CA LEU A 44 -9.94 2.64 1.08
C LEU A 44 -10.94 2.96 2.19
N ASP A 45 -11.36 4.23 2.26
CA ASP A 45 -12.18 4.73 3.37
C ASP A 45 -13.54 4.02 3.42
N GLU A 46 -14.14 3.71 2.26
CA GLU A 46 -15.49 3.09 2.17
C GLU A 46 -15.55 1.64 2.68
N GLU A 47 -14.42 0.93 2.69
CA GLU A 47 -14.36 -0.49 3.11
C GLU A 47 -13.57 -0.70 4.41
N ASN A 48 -12.93 0.35 4.95
CA ASN A 48 -11.93 0.23 6.02
C ASN A 48 -10.87 -0.86 5.68
N ALA A 49 -10.39 -0.83 4.44
CA ALA A 49 -9.50 -1.83 3.88
C ALA A 49 -8.20 -1.20 3.39
N LEU A 50 -7.08 -1.91 3.57
CA LEU A 50 -5.76 -1.41 3.19
C LEU A 50 -5.26 -2.14 1.94
N PHE A 51 -4.97 -1.40 0.87
CA PHE A 51 -4.10 -1.89 -0.19
C PHE A 51 -2.67 -1.94 0.35
N THR A 52 -2.17 -3.15 0.62
CA THR A 52 -0.91 -3.35 1.38
C THR A 52 0.34 -3.36 0.51
N GLY A 53 0.19 -3.37 -0.81
CA GLY A 53 1.30 -3.49 -1.75
C GLY A 53 2.11 -4.76 -1.49
N ASP A 54 3.44 -4.60 -1.51
CA ASP A 54 4.41 -5.69 -1.30
C ASP A 54 4.96 -5.73 0.12
N ASN A 55 4.50 -4.86 1.02
CA ASN A 55 4.88 -4.93 2.44
C ASN A 55 4.20 -6.12 3.14
N VAL A 56 2.92 -6.38 2.87
CA VAL A 56 2.18 -7.50 3.47
C VAL A 56 1.48 -8.27 2.36
N LEU A 57 1.86 -9.54 2.20
CA LEU A 57 1.37 -10.42 1.13
C LEU A 57 0.28 -11.36 1.65
N GLY A 58 -0.66 -11.75 0.78
CA GLY A 58 -1.66 -12.76 1.10
C GLY A 58 -1.03 -14.13 1.37
N HIS A 59 0.01 -14.46 0.60
CA HIS A 59 0.79 -15.70 0.75
C HIS A 59 2.28 -15.41 0.79
N GLY A 60 3.01 -16.16 1.62
CA GLY A 60 4.46 -15.99 1.80
C GLY A 60 4.82 -14.72 2.57
N PHE A 61 6.03 -14.23 2.34
CA PHE A 61 6.64 -13.10 3.04
C PHE A 61 7.22 -12.08 2.05
N ALA A 62 7.21 -10.81 2.44
CA ALA A 62 7.85 -9.74 1.70
C ALA A 62 9.38 -9.87 1.71
N VAL A 63 10.03 -9.46 0.63
CA VAL A 63 11.49 -9.23 0.63
C VAL A 63 11.75 -7.81 1.09
N VAL A 64 12.44 -7.66 2.22
CA VAL A 64 12.66 -6.37 2.88
C VAL A 64 14.17 -6.07 2.98
N PRO A 65 14.68 -5.08 2.23
CA PRO A 65 16.10 -4.73 2.27
C PRO A 65 16.49 -3.97 3.55
N ASP A 66 15.55 -3.26 4.15
CA ASP A 66 15.70 -2.54 5.43
C ASP A 66 14.62 -3.01 6.41
N LEU A 67 15.03 -3.82 7.39
CA LEU A 67 14.14 -4.35 8.42
C LEU A 67 13.63 -3.26 9.37
N ALA A 68 14.42 -2.24 9.68
CA ALA A 68 14.01 -1.17 10.59
C ALA A 68 12.90 -0.32 9.96
N ALA A 69 13.07 0.05 8.69
CA ALA A 69 12.04 0.74 7.91
C ALA A 69 10.76 -0.11 7.76
N TYR A 70 10.92 -1.42 7.55
CA TYR A 70 9.80 -2.35 7.50
C TYR A 70 9.01 -2.41 8.81
N MET A 71 9.68 -2.55 9.96
CA MET A 71 9.00 -2.59 11.27
C MET A 71 8.25 -1.28 11.56
N ALA A 72 8.87 -0.12 11.28
CA ALA A 72 8.20 1.18 11.43
C ALA A 72 6.98 1.30 10.48
N SER A 73 7.09 0.79 9.26
CA SER A 73 5.98 0.74 8.31
C SER A 73 4.86 -0.18 8.78
N LEU A 74 5.17 -1.36 9.33
CA LEU A 74 4.17 -2.25 9.91
C LEU A 74 3.44 -1.60 11.09
N GLU A 75 4.15 -0.92 11.98
CA GLU A 75 3.52 -0.16 13.07
C GLU A 75 2.56 0.91 12.54
N HIS A 76 2.97 1.64 11.49
CA HIS A 76 2.12 2.64 10.84
C HIS A 76 0.88 2.00 10.17
N MET A 77 1.03 0.83 9.56
CA MET A 77 -0.07 0.06 8.96
C MET A 77 -1.05 -0.45 10.03
N VAL A 78 -0.54 -1.01 11.13
CA VAL A 78 -1.34 -1.46 12.29
C VAL A 78 -2.17 -0.30 12.85
N ALA A 79 -1.58 0.90 12.93
CA ALA A 79 -2.26 2.09 13.45
C ALA A 79 -3.46 2.56 12.60
N GLN A 80 -3.64 2.06 11.37
CA GLN A 80 -4.80 2.40 10.55
C GLN A 80 -6.06 1.61 10.94
N ASP A 81 -5.94 0.58 11.78
CA ASP A 81 -7.07 -0.20 12.32
C ASP A 81 -7.99 -0.80 11.24
N CYS A 82 -7.38 -1.26 10.14
CA CYS A 82 -8.09 -1.90 9.03
C CYS A 82 -8.25 -3.40 9.27
N THR A 83 -9.42 -3.92 8.93
CA THR A 83 -9.71 -5.36 9.07
C THR A 83 -9.24 -6.15 7.86
N THR A 84 -9.38 -5.58 6.67
CA THR A 84 -9.15 -6.26 5.39
C THR A 84 -7.90 -5.71 4.70
N GLY A 85 -7.09 -6.61 4.15
CA GLY A 85 -5.92 -6.29 3.34
C GLY A 85 -6.07 -6.77 1.90
N TYR A 86 -5.82 -5.88 0.95
CA TYR A 86 -5.71 -6.17 -0.49
C TYR A 86 -4.24 -6.14 -0.91
N PRO A 87 -3.55 -7.29 -0.89
CA PRO A 87 -2.13 -7.35 -1.23
C PRO A 87 -1.90 -7.28 -2.73
N ALA A 88 -0.69 -6.89 -3.14
CA ALA A 88 -0.27 -7.00 -4.54
C ALA A 88 -0.18 -8.47 -4.99
N HIS A 89 0.11 -9.38 -4.06
CA HIS A 89 0.25 -10.81 -4.33
C HIS A 89 -0.46 -11.68 -3.28
N GLY A 90 -1.11 -12.74 -3.77
CA GLY A 90 -1.82 -13.72 -2.94
C GLY A 90 -3.29 -13.38 -2.75
N ALA A 91 -3.93 -14.10 -1.81
CA ALA A 91 -5.35 -13.93 -1.52
C ALA A 91 -5.62 -12.67 -0.68
N VAL A 92 -6.87 -12.22 -0.69
CA VAL A 92 -7.37 -11.19 0.24
C VAL A 92 -7.11 -11.63 1.67
N ILE A 93 -6.69 -10.69 2.52
CA ILE A 93 -6.40 -10.91 3.92
C ILE A 93 -7.63 -10.45 4.73
N GLU A 94 -8.41 -11.40 5.27
CA GLU A 94 -9.63 -11.08 6.03
C GLU A 94 -9.37 -10.62 7.46
N ASN A 95 -8.19 -10.91 8.01
CA ASN A 95 -7.74 -10.45 9.31
C ASN A 95 -6.32 -9.87 9.19
N LEU A 96 -6.27 -8.63 8.70
CA LEU A 96 -5.02 -7.93 8.42
C LEU A 96 -4.18 -7.71 9.68
N LEU A 97 -4.80 -7.36 10.80
CA LEU A 97 -4.09 -7.16 12.06
C LEU A 97 -3.37 -8.43 12.51
N ALA A 98 -4.05 -9.58 12.49
CA ALA A 98 -3.41 -10.85 12.84
C ALA A 98 -2.28 -11.20 11.87
N LYS A 99 -2.46 -10.94 10.56
CA LYS A 99 -1.43 -11.20 9.54
C LYS A 99 -0.16 -10.37 9.75
N MET A 100 -0.25 -9.16 10.27
CA MET A 100 0.90 -8.29 10.55
C MET A 100 1.63 -8.63 11.86
N GLN A 101 1.08 -9.53 12.68
CA GLN A 101 1.65 -9.96 13.96
C GLN A 101 2.33 -11.33 13.91
N THR A 102 2.27 -12.02 12.75
CA THR A 102 2.85 -13.35 12.51
C THR A 102 4.10 -13.27 11.67
#